data_AF-A0A5M0Z6I9-F1
#
_entry.id   AF-A0A5M0Z6I9-F1
#
_cell.length_a   1.000
_cell.length_b   1.000
_cell.length_c   1.000
_cell.angle_alpha   90.00
_cell.angle_beta   90.00
_cell.angle_gamma   90.00
#
_symmetry.space_group_name_H-M   'P 1'
#
loop_
_entity.id
_entity.type
_entity.pdbx_description
1 polymer ?
#
loop_
_entity_poly.entity_id
_entity_poly.type
_entity_poly.pdbx_seq_one_letter_code
_entity_poly.pdbx_strand_id
1 'polypeptide(L)'
;LIKSKVELTSEIRKTMDYFTNIAKHKDVESDLGQNKGKKFYFYKKQMEKLEGMNRGSALYSYLNKTNEQREEVKQLIFPFGLNYSQMQAVKNSFSHQISVIQGPPGTGKTQTILNIIANAVKNQKNIAVVSPNNKATTNVYEKLEKEGFKFIAAQLGNST
;
A
#
# COMPACT_ATOMS: atom_id res chain seq x y z
N LEU A 1 -21.80 8.07 3.63
CA LEU A 1 -21.88 6.61 3.46
C LEU A 1 -21.29 5.94 4.70
N ILE A 2 -22.16 5.40 5.54
CA ILE A 2 -21.80 4.75 6.81
C ILE A 2 -20.96 3.52 6.49
N LYS A 3 -19.66 3.56 6.81
CA LYS A 3 -18.81 2.37 6.79
C LYS A 3 -19.27 1.47 7.92
N SER A 4 -20.18 0.53 7.65
CA SER A 4 -20.58 -0.48 8.64
C SER A 4 -19.33 -1.25 9.05
N LYS A 5 -18.90 -1.10 10.31
CA LYS A 5 -17.86 -1.95 10.89
C LYS A 5 -18.30 -3.39 10.77
N VAL A 6 -17.43 -4.24 10.26
CA VAL A 6 -17.72 -5.67 10.12
C VAL A 6 -17.32 -6.35 11.41
N GLU A 7 -18.20 -7.21 11.92
CA GLU A 7 -17.86 -8.10 13.01
C GLU A 7 -16.88 -9.16 12.49
N LEU A 8 -15.70 -9.25 13.11
CA LEU A 8 -14.65 -10.17 12.67
C LEU A 8 -15.00 -11.59 13.08
N THR A 9 -14.79 -12.54 12.18
CA THR A 9 -14.88 -13.97 12.50
C THR A 9 -13.84 -14.35 13.56
N SER A 10 -14.08 -15.46 14.25
CA SER A 10 -13.14 -15.96 15.28
C SER A 10 -11.74 -16.25 14.72
N GLU A 11 -11.63 -16.71 13.48
CA GLU A 11 -10.34 -16.94 12.81
C GLU A 11 -9.61 -15.63 12.53
N ILE A 12 -10.29 -14.63 11.96
CA ILE A 12 -9.67 -13.32 11.66
C ILE A 12 -9.23 -12.62 12.95
N ARG A 13 -10.01 -12.73 14.03
CA ARG A 13 -9.63 -12.20 15.34
C ARG A 13 -8.32 -12.82 15.83
N LYS A 14 -8.18 -14.14 15.77
CA LYS A 14 -6.92 -14.83 16.14
C LYS A 14 -5.72 -14.34 15.32
N THR A 15 -5.90 -14.12 14.01
CA THR A 15 -4.85 -13.59 13.15
C THR A 15 -4.46 -12.15 13.54
N MET A 16 -5.45 -11.30 13.84
CA MET A 16 -5.20 -9.93 14.30
C MET A 16 -4.53 -9.89 15.68
N ASP A 17 -4.91 -10.79 16.59
CA ASP A 17 -4.26 -10.95 17.89
C ASP A 17 -2.80 -11.35 17.73
N TYR A 18 -2.50 -12.27 16.80
CA TYR A 18 -1.14 -12.66 16.46
C TYR A 18 -0.30 -11.46 15.96
N PHE A 19 -0.82 -10.67 15.01
CA PHE A 19 -0.12 -9.48 14.52
C PHE A 19 0.06 -8.42 15.60
N THR A 20 -0.93 -8.23 16.46
CA THR A 20 -0.87 -7.30 17.60
C THR A 20 0.20 -7.74 18.61
N ASN A 21 0.33 -9.05 18.84
CA ASN A 21 1.38 -9.62 19.68
C ASN A 21 2.77 -9.43 19.07
N ILE A 22 2.95 -9.61 17.75
CA ILE A 22 4.24 -9.31 17.09
C ILE A 22 4.57 -7.82 17.20
N ALA A 23 3.60 -6.94 16.94
CA ALA A 23 3.77 -5.49 17.01
C ALA A 23 4.30 -5.04 18.38
N LYS A 24 3.77 -5.64 19.45
CA LYS A 24 4.22 -5.42 20.83
C LYS A 24 5.71 -5.73 21.04
N HIS A 25 6.26 -6.76 20.39
CA HIS A 25 7.67 -7.14 20.54
C HIS A 25 8.59 -6.21 19.75
N LYS A 26 8.16 -5.76 18.56
CA LYS A 26 8.91 -4.74 17.79
C LYS A 26 9.00 -3.40 18.53
N ASP A 27 7.91 -2.97 19.18
CA ASP A 27 7.92 -1.73 19.99
C ASP A 27 8.95 -1.81 21.13
N VAL A 28 9.11 -2.99 21.75
CA VAL A 28 10.08 -3.21 22.85
C VAL A 28 11.52 -3.12 22.35
N GLU A 29 11.83 -3.61 21.15
CA GLU A 29 13.17 -3.48 20.56
C GLU A 29 13.52 -2.02 20.23
N SER A 30 12.57 -1.22 19.76
CA SER A 30 12.80 0.21 19.48
C SER A 30 12.97 1.06 20.75
N ASP A 31 12.36 0.66 21.87
CA ASP A 31 12.43 1.36 23.17
C ASP A 31 13.74 1.07 23.94
N LEU A 32 14.58 0.15 23.47
CA LEU A 32 15.93 -0.08 24.04
C LEU A 32 16.90 1.09 23.72
N GLY A 33 16.48 2.05 22.88
CA GLY A 33 17.20 3.28 22.58
C GLY A 33 16.73 4.50 23.41
N GLN A 34 17.61 4.98 24.29
CA GLN A 34 17.69 6.31 24.93
C GLN A 34 16.49 6.93 25.69
N ASN A 35 15.30 6.33 25.81
CA ASN A 35 14.24 6.90 26.67
C ASN A 35 13.74 5.94 27.75
N LYS A 36 14.51 5.88 28.86
CA LYS A 36 14.15 5.16 30.08
C LYS A 36 12.87 5.76 30.70
N GLY A 37 11.70 5.14 30.49
CA GLY A 37 10.55 5.33 31.38
C GLY A 37 9.15 5.33 30.76
N LYS A 38 8.98 5.39 29.44
CA LYS A 38 7.67 5.27 28.79
C LYS A 38 7.71 4.18 27.73
N LYS A 39 7.12 3.00 28.03
CA LYS A 39 6.86 1.96 27.03
C LYS A 39 5.94 2.53 25.95
N PHE A 40 6.48 2.82 24.78
CA PHE A 40 5.74 3.41 23.69
C PHE A 40 5.29 2.29 22.74
N TYR A 41 4.16 1.65 23.06
CA TYR A 41 3.55 0.62 22.21
C TYR A 41 2.89 1.24 20.96
N PHE A 42 3.67 1.89 20.11
CA PHE A 42 3.17 2.59 18.93
C PHE A 42 2.51 1.62 17.96
N TYR A 43 3.22 0.57 17.55
CA TYR A 43 2.68 -0.40 16.60
C TYR A 43 1.45 -1.12 17.17
N LYS A 44 1.46 -1.47 18.46
CA LYS A 44 0.26 -2.05 19.10
C LYS A 44 -0.95 -1.13 19.00
N LYS A 45 -0.81 0.15 19.38
CA LYS A 45 -1.91 1.14 19.31
C LYS A 45 -2.41 1.33 17.88
N GLN A 46 -1.52 1.24 16.90
CA GLN A 46 -1.91 1.33 15.49
C GLN A 46 -2.67 0.07 15.04
N MET A 47 -2.30 -1.13 15.51
CA MET A 47 -3.02 -2.38 15.22
C MET A 47 -4.42 -2.40 15.86
N GLU A 48 -4.56 -1.95 17.11
CA GLU A 48 -5.85 -1.89 17.81
C GLU A 48 -6.87 -0.99 17.06
N LYS A 49 -6.41 0.10 16.44
CA LYS A 49 -7.26 0.96 15.60
C LYS A 49 -7.78 0.25 14.35
N LEU A 50 -7.13 -0.84 13.92
CA LEU A 50 -7.55 -1.60 12.75
C LEU A 50 -8.73 -2.52 13.05
N GLU A 51 -9.10 -2.80 14.30
CA GLU A 51 -10.21 -3.73 14.62
C GLU A 51 -11.57 -3.36 13.98
N GLY A 52 -11.77 -2.10 13.59
CA GLY A 52 -12.93 -1.62 12.83
C GLY A 52 -12.72 -1.56 11.30
N MET A 53 -12.10 -2.60 10.70
CA MET A 53 -11.73 -2.58 9.28
C MET A 53 -12.91 -2.33 8.34
N ASN A 54 -12.63 -1.64 7.24
CA ASN A 54 -13.57 -1.45 6.15
C ASN A 54 -13.57 -2.66 5.19
N ARG A 55 -14.74 -3.15 4.78
CA ARG A 55 -14.91 -4.25 3.79
C ARG A 55 -14.12 -4.06 2.51
N GLY A 56 -14.06 -2.82 2.00
CA GLY A 56 -13.32 -2.49 0.78
C GLY A 56 -11.80 -2.38 0.94
N SER A 57 -11.26 -2.55 2.16
CA SER A 57 -9.82 -2.44 2.40
C SER A 57 -9.03 -3.67 1.91
N ALA A 58 -7.79 -3.44 1.49
CA ALA A 58 -6.88 -4.54 1.14
C ALA A 58 -6.65 -5.51 2.33
N LEU A 59 -6.58 -4.99 3.56
CA LEU A 59 -6.42 -5.81 4.76
C LEU A 59 -7.61 -6.74 5.00
N TYR A 60 -8.84 -6.24 4.85
CA TYR A 60 -10.04 -7.08 4.97
C TYR A 60 -10.00 -8.25 3.96
N SER A 61 -9.67 -7.94 2.71
CA SER A 61 -9.63 -8.92 1.63
C SER A 61 -8.54 -9.97 1.84
N TYR A 62 -7.35 -9.51 2.28
CA TYR A 62 -6.24 -10.39 2.65
C TYR A 62 -6.63 -11.37 3.77
N LEU A 63 -7.24 -10.87 4.84
CA LEU A 63 -7.63 -11.70 5.99
C LEU A 63 -8.76 -12.68 5.66
N ASN A 64 -9.68 -12.29 4.78
CA ASN A 64 -10.76 -13.16 4.31
C ASN A 64 -10.35 -14.04 3.11
N LYS A 65 -9.11 -13.92 2.62
CA LYS A 65 -8.61 -14.62 1.43
C LYS A 65 -9.50 -14.39 0.19
N THR A 66 -10.06 -13.20 0.08
CA THR A 66 -10.88 -12.77 -1.07
C THR A 66 -10.12 -11.76 -1.93
N ASN A 67 -10.48 -11.71 -3.21
CA ASN A 67 -10.01 -10.66 -4.12
C ASN A 67 -11.16 -10.29 -5.06
N GLU A 68 -11.91 -9.25 -4.69
CA GLU A 68 -13.06 -8.82 -5.46
C GLU A 68 -12.63 -8.22 -6.80
N GLN A 69 -13.34 -8.60 -7.86
CA GLN A 69 -13.28 -7.87 -9.13
C GLN A 69 -13.94 -6.51 -8.97
N ARG A 70 -13.37 -5.52 -9.63
CA ARG A 70 -13.83 -4.13 -9.64
C ARG A 70 -14.34 -3.79 -11.02
N GLU A 71 -15.28 -2.85 -11.07
CA GLU A 71 -15.73 -2.29 -12.33
C GLU A 71 -14.54 -1.76 -13.14
N GLU A 72 -14.57 -2.08 -14.43
CA GLU A 72 -13.50 -1.70 -15.33
C GLU A 72 -13.39 -0.18 -15.46
N VAL A 73 -12.18 0.34 -15.29
CA VAL A 73 -11.89 1.75 -15.53
C VAL A 73 -11.86 1.98 -17.04
N LYS A 74 -12.95 2.59 -17.55
CA LYS A 74 -13.22 2.73 -19.00
C LYS A 74 -12.12 3.40 -19.83
N GLN A 75 -11.25 4.19 -19.22
CA GLN A 75 -10.21 4.94 -19.95
C GLN A 75 -8.91 5.01 -19.15
N LEU A 76 -8.07 3.99 -19.30
CA LEU A 76 -6.69 4.02 -18.80
C LEU A 76 -5.78 4.78 -19.78
N ILE A 77 -4.81 5.51 -19.23
CA ILE A 77 -3.75 6.21 -19.97
C ILE A 77 -2.40 5.56 -19.67
N PHE A 78 -1.44 5.67 -20.60
CA PHE A 78 -0.11 5.05 -20.45
C PHE A 78 1.04 6.02 -20.78
N PRO A 79 1.18 7.15 -20.05
CA PRO A 79 2.11 8.22 -20.42
C PRO A 79 3.60 7.85 -20.32
N PHE A 80 3.97 6.77 -19.62
CA PHE A 80 5.39 6.44 -19.38
C PHE A 80 5.93 5.27 -20.21
N GLY A 81 5.20 4.87 -21.26
CA GLY A 81 5.54 3.75 -22.13
C GLY A 81 5.43 2.39 -21.44
N LEU A 82 4.87 1.39 -22.13
CA LEU A 82 4.73 0.04 -21.61
C LEU A 82 4.79 -0.97 -22.76
N ASN A 83 5.25 -2.18 -22.45
CA ASN A 83 4.98 -3.35 -23.30
C ASN A 83 3.61 -3.97 -22.97
N TYR A 84 3.20 -4.96 -23.75
CA TYR A 84 1.88 -5.60 -23.59
C TYR A 84 1.67 -6.22 -22.20
N SER A 85 2.65 -6.91 -21.64
CA SER A 85 2.49 -7.57 -20.33
C SER A 85 2.39 -6.55 -19.19
N GLN A 86 3.14 -5.45 -19.27
CA GLN A 86 3.03 -4.33 -18.32
C GLN A 86 1.69 -3.61 -18.46
N MET A 87 1.18 -3.41 -19.68
CA MET A 87 -0.15 -2.84 -19.91
C MET A 87 -1.24 -3.70 -19.25
N GLN A 88 -1.18 -5.03 -19.41
CA GLN A 88 -2.10 -5.94 -18.74
C GLN A 88 -1.96 -5.88 -17.21
N ALA A 89 -0.74 -5.74 -16.69
CA ALA A 89 -0.52 -5.55 -15.26
C ALA A 89 -1.18 -4.26 -14.72
N VAL A 90 -1.13 -3.15 -15.47
CA VAL A 90 -1.85 -1.92 -15.13
C VAL A 90 -3.36 -2.13 -15.21
N LYS A 91 -3.89 -2.78 -16.26
CA LYS A 91 -5.33 -3.07 -16.36
C LYS A 91 -5.84 -3.86 -15.17
N ASN A 92 -5.12 -4.94 -14.83
CA ASN A 92 -5.48 -5.84 -13.75
C ASN A 92 -5.46 -5.14 -12.38
N SER A 93 -4.56 -4.17 -12.17
CA SER A 93 -4.49 -3.41 -10.91
C SER A 93 -5.69 -2.48 -10.66
N PHE A 94 -6.44 -2.13 -11.70
CA PHE A 94 -7.68 -1.35 -11.58
C PHE A 94 -8.94 -2.23 -11.57
N SER A 95 -8.89 -3.43 -12.14
CA SER A 95 -10.02 -4.38 -12.16
C SER A 95 -10.06 -5.36 -10.99
N HIS A 96 -9.06 -5.33 -10.09
CA HIS A 96 -9.03 -6.19 -8.91
C HIS A 96 -8.72 -5.38 -7.66
N GLN A 97 -9.21 -5.84 -6.51
CA GLN A 97 -8.96 -5.22 -5.21
C GLN A 97 -7.51 -5.36 -4.74
N ILE A 98 -6.89 -6.50 -5.02
CA ILE A 98 -5.49 -6.80 -4.79
C ILE A 98 -4.89 -7.32 -6.10
N SER A 99 -3.71 -6.82 -6.46
CA SER A 99 -2.95 -7.30 -7.61
C SER A 99 -1.49 -7.49 -7.24
N VAL A 100 -0.94 -8.63 -7.64
CA VAL A 100 0.48 -8.95 -7.47
C VAL A 100 1.15 -8.89 -8.84
N ILE A 101 2.11 -7.98 -8.98
CA ILE A 101 2.84 -7.78 -10.24
C ILE A 101 4.28 -8.22 -10.01
N GLN A 102 4.71 -9.24 -10.74
CA GLN A 102 6.07 -9.78 -10.68
C GLN A 102 6.77 -9.55 -12.02
N GLY A 103 8.09 -9.33 -11.96
CA GLY A 103 8.93 -9.29 -13.15
C GLY A 103 10.41 -9.43 -12.76
N PRO A 104 11.26 -10.04 -13.62
CA PRO A 104 12.71 -10.09 -13.43
C PRO A 104 13.36 -8.70 -13.19
N PRO A 105 14.59 -8.63 -12.67
CA PRO A 105 15.34 -7.37 -12.60
C PRO A 105 15.40 -6.68 -13.98
N GLY A 106 15.35 -5.34 -14.00
CA GLY A 106 15.42 -4.56 -15.24
C GLY A 106 14.14 -4.52 -16.11
N THR A 107 13.08 -5.28 -15.79
CA THR A 107 11.84 -5.37 -16.62
C THR A 107 10.87 -4.20 -16.51
N GLY A 108 11.36 -3.01 -16.16
CA GLY A 108 10.52 -1.80 -16.17
C GLY A 108 9.41 -1.74 -15.11
N LYS A 109 9.48 -2.53 -14.01
CA LYS A 109 8.48 -2.49 -12.92
C LYS A 109 8.17 -1.07 -12.43
N THR A 110 9.17 -0.21 -12.34
CA THR A 110 8.97 1.20 -11.96
C THR A 110 8.09 1.94 -12.98
N GLN A 111 8.25 1.71 -14.29
CA GLN A 111 7.36 2.31 -15.31
C GLN A 111 5.92 1.81 -15.14
N THR A 112 5.72 0.53 -14.83
CA THR A 112 4.39 0.01 -14.49
C THR A 112 3.79 0.74 -13.29
N ILE A 113 4.57 0.95 -12.22
CA ILE A 113 4.13 1.73 -11.04
C ILE A 113 3.73 3.16 -11.43
N LEU A 114 4.53 3.85 -12.24
CA LEU A 114 4.22 5.21 -12.68
C LEU A 114 2.90 5.28 -13.46
N ASN A 115 2.63 4.31 -14.34
CA ASN A 115 1.37 4.25 -15.08
C ASN A 115 0.17 3.93 -14.16
N ILE A 116 0.35 3.13 -13.11
CA ILE A 116 -0.68 2.95 -12.08
C ILE A 116 -0.95 4.28 -11.36
N ILE A 117 0.11 5.01 -10.99
CA ILE A 117 -0.01 6.32 -10.33
C ILE A 117 -0.77 7.30 -11.22
N ALA A 118 -0.38 7.45 -12.49
CA ALA A 118 -1.03 8.36 -13.43
C ALA A 118 -2.53 8.09 -13.55
N ASN A 119 -2.94 6.82 -13.66
CA ASN A 119 -4.34 6.46 -13.76
C ASN A 119 -5.12 6.70 -12.46
N ALA A 120 -4.53 6.44 -11.30
CA ALA A 120 -5.20 6.69 -10.04
C ALA A 120 -5.33 8.21 -9.76
N VAL A 121 -4.33 9.02 -10.10
CA VAL A 121 -4.39 10.49 -10.05
C VAL A 121 -5.44 11.03 -11.03
N LYS A 122 -5.45 10.56 -12.28
CA LYS A 122 -6.48 10.91 -13.28
C LYS A 122 -7.90 10.65 -12.76
N ASN A 123 -8.08 9.55 -12.02
CA ASN A 123 -9.36 9.16 -11.41
C ASN A 123 -9.60 9.80 -10.02
N GLN A 124 -8.87 10.87 -9.68
CA GLN A 124 -9.02 11.65 -8.44
C GLN A 124 -8.90 10.78 -7.17
N LYS A 125 -8.00 9.78 -7.19
CA LYS A 125 -7.71 8.92 -6.04
C LYS A 125 -6.45 9.38 -5.33
N ASN A 126 -6.45 9.23 -4.00
CA ASN A 126 -5.25 9.35 -3.19
C ASN A 126 -4.46 8.04 -3.24
N ILE A 127 -3.13 8.16 -3.30
CA ILE A 127 -2.22 7.02 -3.47
C ILE A 127 -1.12 7.12 -2.42
N ALA A 128 -0.80 6.00 -1.79
CA ALA A 128 0.39 5.84 -0.97
C ALA A 128 1.32 4.82 -1.62
N VAL A 129 2.57 5.22 -1.89
CA VAL A 129 3.62 4.31 -2.35
C VAL A 129 4.48 3.96 -1.15
N VAL A 130 4.54 2.68 -0.80
CA VAL A 130 5.25 2.19 0.39
C VAL A 130 6.29 1.15 0.00
N SER A 131 7.42 1.14 0.70
CA SER A 131 8.50 0.16 0.53
C SER A 131 9.20 -0.06 1.87
N PRO A 132 9.72 -1.28 2.14
CA PRO A 132 10.58 -1.51 3.29
C PRO A 132 11.93 -0.80 3.19
N ASN A 133 12.34 -0.34 1.99
CA ASN A 133 13.54 0.47 1.79
C ASN A 133 13.22 1.80 1.10
N ASN A 134 13.95 2.85 1.50
CA ASN A 134 13.78 4.19 0.92
C ASN A 134 14.14 4.23 -0.57
N LYS A 135 15.07 3.36 -1.02
CA LYS A 135 15.56 3.34 -2.41
C LYS A 135 14.43 3.15 -3.42
N ALA A 136 13.48 2.24 -3.18
CA ALA A 136 12.40 1.99 -4.14
C ALA A 136 11.42 3.18 -4.24
N THR A 137 11.05 3.79 -3.12
CA THR A 137 10.18 4.99 -3.12
C THR A 137 10.89 6.20 -3.70
N THR A 138 12.17 6.39 -3.40
CA THR A 138 13.00 7.45 -4.00
C THR A 138 13.08 7.29 -5.51
N ASN A 139 13.35 6.08 -6.01
CA ASN A 139 13.38 5.80 -7.45
C ASN A 139 12.06 6.13 -8.16
N VAL A 140 10.91 5.87 -7.53
CA VAL A 140 9.60 6.25 -8.08
C VAL A 140 9.46 7.77 -8.13
N TYR A 141 9.81 8.44 -7.02
CA TYR A 141 9.72 9.90 -6.91
C TYR A 141 10.65 10.63 -7.90
N GLU A 142 11.91 10.23 -8.02
CA GLU A 142 12.87 10.79 -8.99
C GLU A 142 12.39 10.60 -10.44
N LYS A 143 11.74 9.48 -10.75
CA LYS A 143 11.17 9.29 -12.08
C LYS A 143 9.96 10.20 -12.32
N LEU A 144 9.07 10.36 -11.35
CA LEU A 144 7.99 11.35 -11.47
C LEU A 144 8.55 12.76 -11.68
N GLU A 145 9.61 13.13 -10.97
CA GLU A 145 10.28 14.43 -11.15
C GLU A 145 10.88 14.59 -12.55
N LYS A 146 11.62 13.59 -13.05
CA LYS A 146 12.20 13.60 -14.40
C LYS A 146 11.15 13.74 -15.50
N GLU A 147 9.96 13.18 -15.29
CA GLU A 147 8.83 13.27 -16.22
C GLU A 147 7.98 14.55 -16.02
N GLY A 148 8.39 15.47 -15.14
CA GLY A 148 7.70 16.75 -14.89
C GLY A 148 6.50 16.67 -13.93
N PHE A 149 6.30 15.54 -13.25
CA PHE A 149 5.18 15.28 -12.34
C PHE A 149 5.57 15.34 -10.86
N LYS A 150 6.60 16.11 -10.50
CA LYS A 150 7.01 16.26 -9.08
C LYS A 150 5.88 16.80 -8.21
N PHE A 151 5.09 17.73 -8.72
CA PHE A 151 4.07 18.48 -7.98
C PHE A 151 2.88 17.64 -7.50
N ILE A 152 2.69 16.43 -8.03
CA ILE A 152 1.60 15.52 -7.62
C ILE A 152 2.01 14.55 -6.51
N ALA A 153 3.25 14.60 -6.04
CA ALA A 153 3.78 13.69 -5.03
C ALA A 153 4.48 14.43 -3.89
N ALA A 154 4.39 13.86 -2.70
CA ALA A 154 5.15 14.29 -1.52
C ALA A 154 5.78 13.06 -0.86
N GLN A 155 7.03 13.19 -0.41
CA GLN A 155 7.70 12.15 0.35
C GLN A 155 7.39 12.32 1.84
N LEU A 156 7.07 11.23 2.53
CA LEU A 156 6.95 11.18 3.98
C LEU A 156 8.15 10.41 4.55
N GLY A 157 8.90 11.02 5.46
CA GLY A 157 10.08 10.43 6.09
C GLY A 157 11.05 11.50 6.59
N ASN A 158 11.98 11.12 7.46
CA ASN A 158 12.95 12.06 7.99
C ASN A 158 14.04 12.32 6.93
N SER A 159 14.23 13.58 6.58
CA SER A 159 15.36 14.05 5.76
C SER A 159 16.55 14.32 6.67
N THR A 160 17.14 13.27 7.24
CA THR A 160 18.45 13.33 7.91
C THR A 160 19.39 12.35 7.26
#